data_AF-A0A8S9YSC7-F1
#
_entry.id   AF-A0A8S9YSC7-F1
#
_cell.length_a   1.000
_cell.length_b   1.000
_cell.length_c   1.000
_cell.angle_alpha   90.00
_cell.angle_beta   90.00
_cell.angle_gamma   90.00
#
_symmetry.space_group_name_H-M   'P 1'
#
loop_
_entity.id
_entity.type
_entity.pdbx_description
1 polymer ?
#
loop_
_entity_poly.entity_id
_entity_poly.type
_entity_poly.pdbx_seq_one_letter_code
_entity_poly.pdbx_strand_id
1 'polypeptide(L)' 'MSAFNSIFLIVLLSLQTARVSLGLECYQCNSFNDKGCFPFNSALIRPKACPPESTWCNKVFQETNEKYFTNL' A
#
# COMPACT_ATOMS: atom_id res chain seq x y z
N MET A 1 14.81 43.62 -14.20
CA MET A 1 14.49 42.86 -12.96
C MET A 1 13.17 42.07 -13.06
N SER A 2 12.74 41.59 -14.23
CA SER A 2 11.49 40.77 -14.35
C SER A 2 11.76 39.30 -14.68
N ALA A 3 12.84 38.97 -15.41
CA ALA A 3 13.14 37.60 -15.84
C ALA A 3 13.49 36.65 -14.67
N PHE A 4 14.15 37.16 -13.62
CA PHE A 4 14.56 36.36 -12.46
C PHE A 4 13.36 35.81 -11.66
N ASN A 5 12.27 36.59 -11.54
CA ASN A 5 11.06 36.15 -10.84
C ASN A 5 10.33 35.04 -11.60
N SER A 6 10.30 35.10 -12.93
CA SER A 6 9.68 34.06 -13.76
C SER A 6 10.43 32.73 -13.67
N ILE A 7 11.76 32.77 -13.66
CA ILE A 7 12.59 31.55 -13.53
C ILE A 7 12.38 30.91 -12.15
N PHE A 8 12.33 31.72 -11.10
CA PHE A 8 12.10 31.25 -9.73
C PHE A 8 10.73 30.56 -9.58
N LEU A 9 9.68 31.12 -10.18
CA LEU A 9 8.35 30.52 -10.21
C LEU A 9 8.31 29.18 -10.97
N ILE A 10 9.00 29.08 -12.10
CA ILE A 10 9.07 27.83 -12.89
C ILE A 10 9.80 26.73 -12.10
N VAL A 11 10.88 27.06 -11.39
CA VAL A 11 11.61 26.13 -10.51
C VAL A 11 10.72 25.67 -9.35
N LEU A 12 9.93 26.57 -8.75
CA LEU A 12 9.01 26.22 -7.68
C LEU A 12 7.83 25.35 -8.14
N LEU A 13 7.30 25.57 -9.35
CA LEU A 13 6.24 24.73 -9.92
C LEU A 13 6.75 23.32 -10.24
N SER A 14 7.97 23.20 -10.78
CA SER A 14 8.58 21.91 -11.11
C SER A 14 9.01 21.11 -9.87
N LEU A 15 9.31 21.77 -8.74
CA LEU A 15 9.61 21.08 -7.49
C LEU A 15 8.37 20.49 -6.80
N GLN A 16 7.17 21.01 -7.09
CA GLN A 16 5.91 20.49 -6.53
C GLN A 16 5.46 19.20 -7.22
N THR A 17 5.70 19.05 -8.52
CA THR A 17 5.42 17.80 -9.28
C THR A 17 6.40 16.68 -8.96
N ALA A 18 7.59 17.02 -8.45
CA ALA A 18 8.60 16.06 -8.00
C ALA A 18 8.28 15.38 -6.66
N ARG A 19 7.16 15.73 -6.00
CA ARG A 19 6.56 14.87 -4.96
C ARG A 19 5.88 13.67 -5.64
N VAL A 20 6.70 12.90 -6.35
CA VAL A 20 6.38 11.58 -6.85
C VAL A 20 5.98 10.78 -5.63
N SER A 21 4.69 10.53 -5.50
CA SER A 21 4.13 9.55 -4.60
C SER A 21 4.87 8.25 -4.88
N LEU A 22 5.83 7.88 -4.02
CA LEU A 22 6.26 6.50 -3.88
C LEU A 22 4.98 5.74 -3.55
N GLY A 23 4.38 5.11 -4.56
CA GLY A 23 3.07 4.47 -4.43
C GLY A 23 3.09 3.54 -3.22
N LEU A 24 2.05 3.63 -2.39
CA LEU A 24 1.93 2.77 -1.23
C LEU A 24 1.99 1.29 -1.69
N GLU A 25 2.82 0.48 -1.07
CA GLU A 25 2.83 -0.96 -1.29
C GLU A 25 2.32 -1.70 -0.06
N CYS A 26 1.42 -2.67 -0.26
CA CYS A 26 0.83 -3.46 0.81
C CYS A 26 1.00 -4.96 0.56
N TYR A 27 1.11 -5.73 1.63
CA TYR A 27 0.99 -7.19 1.56
C TYR A 27 -0.49 -7.57 1.41
N GLN A 28 -0.79 -8.42 0.44
CA GLN A 28 -2.15 -8.91 0.20
C GLN A 28 -2.13 -10.44 0.19
N CYS A 29 -2.71 -11.05 1.22
CA CYS A 29 -2.81 -12.50 1.36
C CYS A 29 -3.99 -12.89 2.27
N ASN A 30 -4.46 -14.13 2.12
CA ASN A 30 -5.50 -14.78 2.93
C ASN A 30 -4.90 -15.98 3.67
N SER A 31 -4.99 -16.02 4.99
CA SER A 31 -4.39 -17.08 5.82
C SER A 31 -4.92 -18.48 5.57
N PHE A 32 -6.12 -18.63 5.02
CA PHE A 32 -6.73 -19.92 4.71
C PHE A 32 -6.20 -20.51 3.39
N ASN A 33 -6.00 -19.66 2.37
CA ASN A 33 -5.61 -20.11 1.03
C ASN A 33 -4.12 -19.93 0.72
N ASP A 34 -3.48 -18.92 1.31
CA ASP A 34 -2.13 -18.49 0.92
C ASP A 34 -1.08 -18.98 1.91
N LYS A 35 -0.20 -19.85 1.43
CA LYS A 35 0.97 -20.32 2.20
C LYS A 35 1.87 -19.14 2.56
N GLY A 36 2.25 -19.06 3.83
CA GLY A 36 3.09 -17.98 4.35
C GLY A 36 2.31 -16.69 4.64
N CYS A 37 0.98 -16.68 4.55
CA CYS A 37 0.18 -15.56 5.05
C CYS A 37 0.01 -15.64 6.58
N PHE A 38 -0.15 -16.85 7.12
CA PHE A 38 -0.11 -17.10 8.56
C PHE A 38 0.60 -18.44 8.88
N PRO A 39 1.67 -18.44 9.70
CA PRO A 39 2.41 -17.25 10.14
C PRO A 39 2.99 -16.48 8.94
N PHE A 40 3.06 -15.15 9.05
CA PHE A 40 3.48 -14.29 7.94
C PHE A 40 4.95 -14.52 7.57
N ASN A 41 5.21 -14.73 6.28
CA ASN A 41 6.54 -14.95 5.72
C ASN A 41 6.75 -14.05 4.49
N SER A 42 7.56 -13.01 4.65
CA SER A 42 7.88 -12.02 3.61
C SER A 42 8.75 -12.57 2.46
N ALA A 43 9.35 -13.75 2.62
CA ALA A 43 10.02 -14.44 1.51
C ALA A 43 9.02 -15.05 0.53
N LEU A 44 7.81 -15.39 1.00
CA LEU A 44 6.76 -16.02 0.21
C LEU A 44 5.70 -15.02 -0.27
N ILE A 45 5.38 -14.01 0.54
CA ILE A 45 4.41 -12.96 0.18
C ILE A 45 5.16 -11.67 -0.14
N ARG A 46 5.12 -11.27 -1.40
CA ARG A 46 5.67 -9.97 -1.85
C ARG A 46 4.63 -8.86 -1.72
N PRO A 47 5.05 -7.64 -1.37
CA PRO A 47 4.16 -6.49 -1.37
C PRO A 47 3.74 -6.17 -2.81
N LYS A 48 2.55 -5.58 -2.96
CA LYS A 48 1.99 -5.15 -4.24
C LYS A 48 1.70 -3.66 -4.18
N ALA A 49 1.89 -2.98 -5.32
CA ALA A 49 1.51 -1.59 -5.47
C ALA A 49 0.00 -1.40 -5.25
N CYS A 50 -0.35 -0.39 -4.48
CA CYS A 50 -1.74 0.00 -4.24
C CYS A 50 -2.21 1.00 -5.29
N PRO A 51 -3.54 1.14 -5.44
CA PRO A 51 -4.12 2.26 -6.19
C PRO A 51 -3.59 3.62 -5.69
N PRO A 52 -3.43 4.62 -6.57
CA PRO A 52 -2.79 5.90 -6.26
C PRO A 52 -3.52 6.72 -5.19
N GLU A 53 -4.81 6.50 -4.99
CA GLU A 53 -5.64 7.12 -3.95
C GLU A 53 -5.48 6.47 -2.57
N SER A 54 -4.78 5.34 -2.49
CA SER A 54 -4.62 4.58 -1.24
C SER A 54 -3.61 5.26 -0.32
N THR A 55 -3.97 5.37 0.96
CA THR A 55 -3.14 6.05 1.97
C THR A 55 -2.66 5.12 3.09
N TRP A 56 -3.22 3.92 3.22
CA TRP A 56 -2.83 2.96 4.27
C TRP A 56 -3.18 1.50 3.90
N CYS A 57 -2.51 0.55 4.56
CA CYS A 57 -2.75 -0.90 4.42
C CYS A 57 -3.60 -1.43 5.59
N ASN A 58 -4.64 -2.22 5.30
CA ASN A 58 -5.45 -2.84 6.35
C ASN A 58 -5.10 -4.31 6.57
N LYS A 59 -5.17 -4.76 7.83
CA LYS A 59 -5.12 -6.18 8.21
C LYS A 59 -6.42 -6.54 8.92
N VAL A 60 -7.16 -7.50 8.36
CA VAL A 60 -8.40 -8.01 8.96
C VAL A 60 -8.11 -9.35 9.62
N PHE A 61 -8.52 -9.50 10.88
CA PHE A 61 -8.50 -10.77 11.60
C PHE A 61 -9.94 -11.26 11.75
N GLN A 62 -10.21 -12.49 11.35
CA GLN A 62 -11.48 -13.16 11.61
C GLN A 62 -11.21 -14.39 12.47
N GLU A 63 -11.73 -14.37 13.69
CA GLU A 63 -11.77 -15.54 14.56
C GLU A 63 -13.07 -16.30 14.25
N THR A 64 -12.96 -17.47 13.64
CA THR A 64 -14.11 -18.37 13.52
C THR A 64 -14.26 -19.11 14.84
N ASN A 65 -15.36 -18.83 15.57
CA ASN A 65 -15.76 -19.65 16.70
C ASN A 65 -16.03 -21.08 16.18
N GLU A 66 -15.22 -22.05 16.61
CA GLU A 66 -15.24 -23.46 16.19
C GLU A 66 -16.61 -24.16 16.31
N LYS A 67 -17.59 -23.55 16.96
CA LYS A 67 -18.91 -24.14 17.25
C LYS A 67 -19.85 -24.30 16.04
N TYR A 68 -19.54 -23.75 14.87
CA TYR A 68 -20.46 -23.77 13.72
C TYR A 68 -20.00 -24.64 12.53
N PHE A 69 -18.84 -25.29 12.59
CA PHE A 69 -18.27 -26.05 11.46
C PHE A 69 -18.40 -27.58 11.56
N THR A 70 -19.14 -28.13 12.52
CA THR A 70 -19.34 -29.59 12.68
C THR A 70 -20.60 -30.16 12.01
N ASN A 71 -21.23 -29.47 11.05
CA ASN A 71 -22.34 -30.03 10.27
C ASN A 71 -22.33 -29.57 8.80
N LEU A 72 -21.28 -29.91 8.06
CA LEU A 72 -21.34 -30.05 6.60
C LEU A 72 -20.58 -31.31 6.17
#